data_AF-A0AAU6FCY7-F1
#
_entry.id   AF-A0AAU6FCY7-F1
#
_cell.length_a   1.000
_cell.length_b   1.000
_cell.length_c   1.000
_cell.angle_alpha   90.00
_cell.angle_beta   90.00
_cell.angle_gamma   90.00
#
_symmetry.space_group_name_H-M   'P 1'
#
loop_
_entity.id
_entity.type
_entity.pdbx_description
1 polymer ?
#
loop_
_entity_poly.entity_id
_entity_poly.type
_entity_poly.pdbx_seq_one_letter_code
_entity_poly.pdbx_strand_id
1 'polypeptide(L)'
;MTISSCYESTDAEGYQDGTDCTGTYTPRAAGEPRRRITLDKAAESHAPGSTVEVRLARGRAHELSGYALGTWVTVTGLLLGPFLALSLSFRASARDGTWSHNGDYVLLFIAAEIAALVFGVLVGVLVSIGTALFG
;
A
#
# COMPACT_ATOMS: atom_id res chain seq x y z
N MET A 1 5.95 -4.96 18.58
CA MET A 1 7.22 -5.70 18.44
C MET A 1 8.34 -4.78 18.90
N THR A 2 9.32 -5.29 19.64
CA THR A 2 10.51 -4.51 20.03
C THR A 2 11.65 -4.87 19.09
N ILE A 3 12.18 -3.88 18.39
CA ILE A 3 13.22 -4.05 17.36
C ILE A 3 14.57 -4.30 18.02
N SER A 4 15.32 -5.30 17.53
CA SER A 4 16.71 -5.56 17.93
C SER A 4 17.72 -5.08 16.90
N SER A 5 17.42 -5.27 15.61
CA SER A 5 18.27 -4.81 14.51
C SER A 5 17.45 -4.71 13.23
N CYS A 6 17.90 -3.84 12.32
CA CYS A 6 17.35 -3.72 10.97
C CYS A 6 18.49 -3.87 9.95
N TYR A 7 18.17 -4.46 8.81
CA TYR A 7 19.09 -4.67 7.69
C TYR A 7 18.34 -4.45 6.38
N GLU A 8 19.03 -3.91 5.37
CA GLU A 8 18.46 -3.82 4.03
C GLU A 8 18.17 -5.24 3.51
N SER A 9 16.98 -5.43 2.95
CA SER A 9 16.59 -6.68 2.32
C SER A 9 16.58 -6.51 0.80
N THR A 10 16.91 -7.58 0.10
CA THR A 10 16.87 -7.66 -1.36
C THR A 10 15.88 -8.72 -1.81
N ASP A 11 15.20 -8.48 -2.92
CA ASP A 11 14.34 -9.47 -3.54
C ASP A 11 15.15 -10.64 -4.16
N ALA A 12 14.44 -11.60 -4.77
CA ALA A 12 15.07 -12.76 -5.40
C ALA A 12 15.96 -12.38 -6.60
N GLU A 13 15.73 -11.20 -7.17
CA GLU A 13 16.45 -10.62 -8.30
C GLU A 13 17.62 -9.72 -7.85
N GLY A 14 17.78 -9.47 -6.55
CA GLY A 14 18.87 -8.70 -5.96
C GLY A 14 18.63 -7.18 -5.91
N TYR A 15 17.42 -6.72 -6.19
CA TYR A 15 17.04 -5.31 -6.02
C TYR A 15 16.70 -5.02 -4.56
N GLN A 16 16.93 -3.79 -4.11
CA GLN A 16 16.50 -3.34 -2.80
C GLN A 16 14.98 -3.50 -2.66
N ASP A 17 14.56 -4.33 -1.72
CA ASP A 17 13.16 -4.69 -1.49
C ASP A 17 12.68 -4.30 -0.08
N GLY A 18 13.32 -3.25 0.45
CA GLY A 18 12.98 -2.62 1.72
C GLY A 18 14.00 -2.90 2.83
N THR A 19 13.52 -2.82 4.07
CA THR A 19 14.32 -3.04 5.27
C THR A 19 13.66 -4.13 6.09
N ASP A 20 14.39 -5.19 6.39
CA ASP A 20 13.92 -6.23 7.30
C ASP A 20 14.43 -5.94 8.70
N CYS A 21 13.53 -5.98 9.68
CA CYS A 21 13.90 -5.78 11.08
C CYS A 21 13.63 -7.03 11.90
N THR A 22 14.59 -7.46 12.70
CA THR A 22 14.38 -8.55 13.67
C THR A 22 14.06 -7.98 15.03
N GLY A 23 13.34 -8.75 15.82
CA GLY A 23 12.94 -8.30 17.15
C GLY A 23 12.07 -9.30 17.89
N THR A 24 11.61 -8.88 19.06
CA THR A 24 10.73 -9.69 19.91
C THR A 24 9.28 -9.26 19.72
N TYR A 25 8.44 -10.19 19.27
CA TYR A 25 6.99 -9.99 19.21
C TYR A 25 6.38 -10.24 20.58
N THR A 26 5.60 -9.25 21.04
CA THR A 26 4.78 -9.37 22.24
C THR A 26 3.32 -9.34 21.81
N PRO A 27 2.61 -10.48 21.85
CA PRO A 27 1.21 -10.53 21.47
C PRO A 27 0.33 -9.74 22.43
N ARG A 28 -0.73 -9.11 21.89
CA ARG A 28 -1.81 -8.49 22.68
C ARG A 28 -2.76 -9.54 23.26
N ALA A 29 -2.99 -10.63 22.53
CA ALA A 29 -3.88 -11.69 22.95
C ALA A 29 -3.24 -12.55 24.05
N ALA A 30 -3.98 -12.79 25.13
CA ALA A 30 -3.57 -13.70 26.18
C ALA A 30 -3.51 -15.14 25.63
N GLY A 31 -2.34 -15.79 25.73
CA GLY A 31 -2.15 -17.19 25.33
C GLY A 31 -1.10 -17.43 24.25
N GLU A 32 -0.65 -16.40 23.53
CA GLU A 32 0.45 -16.55 22.57
C GLU A 32 1.80 -16.22 23.25
N PRO A 33 2.85 -17.06 23.10
CA PRO A 33 4.14 -16.80 23.73
C PRO A 33 4.88 -15.65 23.03
N ARG A 34 5.66 -14.90 23.81
CA ARG A 34 6.66 -13.98 23.25
C ARG A 34 7.65 -14.79 22.42
N ARG A 35 7.92 -14.34 21.20
CA ARG A 35 8.83 -15.03 20.27
C ARG A 35 9.61 -14.03 19.44
N ARG A 36 10.78 -14.46 18.96
CA ARG A 36 11.53 -13.71 17.96
C ARG A 36 10.81 -13.82 16.62
N ILE A 37 10.67 -12.71 15.93
CA ILE A 37 10.10 -12.65 14.58
C ILE A 37 10.86 -11.64 13.75
N THR A 38 10.76 -11.79 12.43
CA THR A 38 11.21 -10.79 11.47
C THR A 38 10.01 -9.98 11.01
N LEU A 39 10.16 -8.66 11.11
CA LEU A 39 9.36 -7.66 10.44
C LEU A 39 9.84 -7.59 9.00
N ASP A 40 8.98 -8.04 8.09
CA ASP A 40 9.23 -8.11 6.66
C ASP A 40 8.84 -6.78 6.03
N LYS A 41 9.75 -6.16 5.27
CA LYS A 41 9.56 -4.84 4.63
C LYS A 41 9.04 -3.77 5.59
N ALA A 42 9.81 -3.47 6.64
CA ALA A 42 9.56 -2.34 7.52
C ALA A 42 9.38 -1.05 6.71
N ALA A 43 8.49 -0.16 7.18
CA ALA A 43 8.19 1.08 6.49
C ALA A 43 9.42 2.00 6.43
N GLU A 44 10.21 1.98 7.50
CA GLU A 44 11.46 2.72 7.66
C GLU A 44 12.44 1.93 8.54
N SER A 45 13.70 2.38 8.57
CA SER A 45 14.69 1.83 9.48
C SER A 45 14.41 2.30 10.91
N HIS A 46 14.10 1.33 11.78
CA HIS A 46 13.78 1.59 13.17
C HIS A 46 15.02 1.47 14.07
N ALA A 47 15.18 2.39 15.01
CA ALA A 47 16.28 2.31 15.98
C ALA A 47 16.16 1.06 16.86
N PRO A 48 17.28 0.40 17.24
CA PRO A 48 17.26 -0.71 18.19
C PRO A 48 16.59 -0.30 19.52
N GLY A 49 15.68 -1.14 20.01
CA GLY A 49 14.90 -0.89 21.22
C GLY A 49 13.56 -0.17 21.00
N SER A 50 13.31 0.35 19.79
CA SER A 50 12.00 0.92 19.43
C SER A 50 10.89 -0.13 19.48
N THR A 51 9.67 0.33 19.78
CA THR A 51 8.46 -0.49 19.78
C THR A 51 7.55 -0.11 18.62
N VAL A 52 7.28 -1.05 17.73
CA VAL A 52 6.45 -0.85 16.53
C VAL A 52 5.21 -1.73 16.60
N GLU A 53 4.05 -1.19 16.24
CA GLU A 53 2.84 -2.00 16.06
C GLU A 53 2.92 -2.85 14.80
N VAL A 54 2.73 -4.16 14.95
CA VAL A 54 2.84 -5.11 13.84
C VAL A 54 1.66 -6.06 13.81
N ARG A 55 1.28 -6.49 12.61
CA ARG A 55 0.31 -7.56 12.39
C ARG A 55 1.02 -8.80 11.89
N LEU A 56 0.60 -9.96 12.41
CA LEU A 56 1.10 -11.25 11.95
C LEU A 56 0.32 -11.72 10.72
N ALA A 57 1.02 -12.02 9.63
CA ALA A 57 0.47 -12.74 8.49
C ALA A 57 1.45 -13.83 8.05
N ARG A 58 0.97 -15.05 7.84
CA ARG A 58 1.78 -16.21 7.40
C ARG A 58 3.06 -16.43 8.23
N GLY A 59 3.03 -16.12 9.53
CA GLY A 59 4.18 -16.30 10.44
C GLY A 59 5.24 -15.19 10.37
N ARG A 60 5.01 -14.13 9.60
CA ARG A 60 5.86 -12.92 9.57
C ARG A 60 5.13 -11.73 10.17
N ALA A 61 5.88 -10.80 10.73
CA ALA A 61 5.34 -9.52 11.18
C ALA A 61 5.34 -8.54 9.99
N HIS A 62 4.26 -7.79 9.85
CA HIS A 62 4.13 -6.70 8.89
C HIS A 62 3.73 -5.42 9.61
N GLU A 63 4.37 -4.32 9.23
CA GLU A 63 4.03 -2.98 9.69
C GLU A 63 2.89 -2.43 8.83
N LEU A 64 1.97 -1.70 9.46
CA LEU A 64 0.93 -1.01 8.72
C LEU A 64 1.53 0.29 8.15
N SER A 65 2.03 0.24 6.91
CA SER A 65 2.61 1.43 6.28
C SER A 65 1.62 2.14 5.36
N GLY A 66 1.41 3.43 5.59
CA GLY A 66 0.58 4.27 4.70
C GLY A 66 1.15 4.32 3.28
N TYR A 67 2.47 4.21 3.13
CA TYR A 67 3.14 4.08 1.84
C TYR A 67 2.76 2.79 1.09
N ALA A 68 2.78 1.62 1.74
CA ALA A 68 2.40 0.37 1.08
C ALA A 68 0.92 0.39 0.69
N LEU A 69 0.05 0.88 1.57
CA LEU A 69 -1.38 0.99 1.27
C LEU A 69 -1.65 1.99 0.13
N GLY A 70 -1.00 3.15 0.14
CA GLY A 70 -1.06 4.13 -0.94
C GLY A 70 -0.60 3.53 -2.27
N THR A 71 0.50 2.79 -2.28
CA THR A 71 1.00 2.06 -3.46
C THR A 71 -0.04 1.04 -3.95
N TRP A 72 -0.61 0.22 -3.06
CA TRP A 72 -1.64 -0.77 -3.44
C TRP A 72 -2.88 -0.12 -4.06
N VAL A 73 -3.38 0.96 -3.45
CA VAL A 73 -4.54 1.71 -3.97
C VAL A 73 -4.21 2.32 -5.33
N THR A 74 -3.02 2.90 -5.48
CA THR A 74 -2.55 3.48 -6.74
C THR A 74 -2.47 2.43 -7.84
N VAL A 75 -1.79 1.30 -7.60
CA VAL A 75 -1.65 0.21 -8.58
C VAL A 75 -3.02 -0.37 -8.96
N THR A 76 -3.89 -0.59 -7.98
CA THR A 76 -5.26 -1.07 -8.24
C THR A 76 -6.05 -0.06 -9.06
N GLY A 77 -5.92 1.23 -8.76
CA GLY A 77 -6.54 2.32 -9.49
C GLY A 77 -6.05 2.44 -10.93
N LEU A 78 -4.74 2.33 -11.18
CA LEU A 78 -4.15 2.32 -12.52
C LEU A 78 -4.54 1.08 -13.33
N LEU A 79 -4.74 -0.08 -12.66
CA LEU A 79 -5.20 -1.29 -13.33
C LEU A 79 -6.68 -1.24 -13.69
N LEU A 80 -7.54 -0.73 -12.80
CA LEU A 80 -9.00 -0.72 -12.99
C LEU A 80 -9.53 0.55 -13.65
N GLY A 81 -8.82 1.67 -13.51
CA GLY A 81 -9.13 2.97 -14.10
C GLY A 81 -9.42 2.92 -15.60
N PRO A 82 -8.58 2.25 -16.41
CA PRO A 82 -8.80 2.03 -17.84
C PRO A 82 -10.18 1.45 -18.16
N PHE A 83 -10.52 0.37 -17.47
CA PHE A 83 -11.73 -0.40 -17.71
C PHE A 83 -12.98 0.34 -17.21
N LEU A 84 -12.85 1.07 -16.10
CA LEU A 84 -13.92 1.92 -15.58
C LEU A 84 -14.18 3.12 -16.51
N ALA A 85 -13.13 3.79 -16.99
CA ALA A 85 -13.27 4.89 -17.95
C ALA A 85 -13.93 4.41 -19.25
N LEU A 86 -13.49 3.27 -19.79
CA LEU A 86 -14.08 2.67 -21.00
C LEU A 86 -15.54 2.25 -20.78
N SER A 87 -15.87 1.58 -19.68
CA SER A 87 -17.23 1.13 -19.41
C SER A 87 -18.21 2.27 -19.17
N LEU A 88 -17.79 3.33 -18.48
CA LEU A 88 -18.60 4.55 -18.31
C LEU A 88 -18.80 5.28 -19.63
N SER A 89 -17.76 5.33 -20.47
CA SER A 89 -17.83 5.90 -21.81
C SER A 89 -18.85 5.16 -22.68
N PHE A 90 -18.77 3.83 -22.76
CA PHE A 90 -19.76 3.03 -23.49
C PHE A 90 -21.18 3.24 -22.97
N ARG A 91 -21.35 3.34 -21.65
CA ARG A 91 -22.65 3.59 -21.03
C ARG A 91 -23.22 4.96 -21.37
N ALA A 92 -22.38 6.00 -21.40
CA ALA A 92 -22.77 7.35 -21.79
C ALA A 92 -23.17 7.39 -23.27
N SER A 93 -22.33 6.85 -24.17
CA SER A 93 -22.61 6.79 -25.61
C SER A 93 -23.88 5.99 -25.92
N ALA A 94 -24.16 4.92 -25.16
CA ALA A 94 -25.40 4.15 -25.29
C ALA A 94 -26.65 4.90 -24.80
N ARG A 95 -26.51 5.84 -23.87
CA ARG A 95 -27.62 6.66 -23.38
C ARG A 95 -27.97 7.81 -24.31
N ASP A 96 -26.96 8.50 -24.82
CA ASP A 96 -27.16 9.72 -25.60
C ASP A 96 -27.26 9.42 -27.11
N GLY A 97 -27.01 8.18 -27.54
CA GLY A 97 -27.06 7.78 -28.95
C GLY A 97 -25.97 8.43 -29.82
N THR A 98 -25.09 9.22 -29.21
CA THR A 98 -24.02 9.95 -29.87
C THR A 98 -22.71 9.21 -29.71
N TRP A 99 -22.19 8.68 -30.82
CA TRP A 99 -20.82 8.18 -30.92
C TRP A 99 -19.91 9.36 -31.31
N SER A 100 -19.42 10.14 -30.35
CA SER A 100 -18.39 11.16 -30.65
C SER A 100 -17.04 10.48 -30.87
N HIS A 101 -16.26 11.01 -31.81
CA HIS A 101 -15.06 10.38 -32.37
C HIS A 101 -13.83 10.51 -31.46
N ASN A 102 -13.15 9.39 -31.22
CA ASN A 102 -11.72 9.10 -30.91
C ASN A 102 -10.87 9.97 -29.96
N GLY A 103 -11.19 11.24 -29.69
CA GLY A 103 -10.41 12.12 -28.80
C GLY A 103 -10.93 12.19 -27.35
N ASP A 104 -12.26 12.18 -27.17
CA ASP A 104 -12.89 12.34 -25.86
C ASP A 104 -12.57 11.17 -24.91
N TYR A 105 -12.48 9.96 -25.46
CA TYR A 105 -12.20 8.74 -24.68
C TYR A 105 -10.75 8.68 -24.18
N VAL A 106 -9.81 9.22 -24.97
CA VAL A 106 -8.39 9.29 -24.57
C VAL A 106 -8.21 10.31 -23.44
N LEU A 107 -8.91 11.44 -23.51
CA LEU A 107 -8.92 12.44 -22.43
C LEU A 107 -9.55 11.89 -21.15
N LEU A 108 -10.69 11.18 -21.26
CA LEU A 108 -11.34 10.51 -20.12
C LEU A 108 -10.43 9.46 -19.48
N PHE A 109 -9.72 8.68 -20.29
CA PHE A 109 -8.72 7.73 -19.84
C PHE A 109 -7.59 8.44 -19.08
N ILE A 110 -6.95 9.45 -19.67
CA ILE A 110 -5.87 10.21 -19.02
C ILE A 110 -6.35 10.84 -17.71
N ALA A 111 -7.56 11.40 -17.68
CA ALA A 111 -8.13 11.99 -16.47
C ALA A 111 -8.37 10.93 -15.38
N ALA A 112 -8.82 9.72 -15.74
CA ALA A 112 -9.00 8.62 -14.81
C ALA A 112 -7.67 8.14 -14.21
N GLU A 113 -6.61 8.04 -15.02
CA GLU A 113 -5.26 7.69 -14.55
C GLU A 113 -4.72 8.74 -13.57
N ILE A 114 -4.84 10.03 -13.91
CA ILE A 114 -4.43 11.13 -13.02
C ILE A 114 -5.22 11.09 -11.72
N ALA A 115 -6.54 10.87 -11.78
CA ALA A 115 -7.38 10.75 -10.60
C ALA A 115 -6.97 9.57 -9.71
N ALA A 116 -6.61 8.42 -10.31
CA ALA A 116 -6.12 7.25 -9.56
C ALA A 116 -4.80 7.55 -8.82
N LEU A 117 -3.86 8.24 -9.48
CA LEU A 117 -2.61 8.69 -8.84
C LEU A 117 -2.89 9.63 -7.67
N VAL A 118 -3.71 10.67 -7.88
CA VAL A 118 -4.05 11.65 -6.83
C VAL A 118 -4.76 10.97 -5.67
N PHE A 119 -5.71 10.08 -5.95
CA PHE A 119 -6.45 9.36 -4.93
C PHE A 119 -5.54 8.43 -4.11
N GLY A 120 -4.63 7.70 -4.78
CA GLY A 120 -3.65 6.85 -4.11
C GLY A 120 -2.73 7.63 -3.17
N VAL A 121 -2.26 8.81 -3.61
CA VAL A 121 -1.46 9.73 -2.76
C VAL A 121 -2.28 10.22 -1.56
N LEU A 122 -3.52 10.66 -1.77
CA LEU A 122 -4.38 11.16 -0.68
C LEU A 122 -4.64 10.08 0.36
N VAL A 123 -4.96 8.85 -0.05
CA VAL A 123 -5.17 7.72 0.86
C VAL A 123 -3.89 7.40 1.62
N GLY A 124 -2.74 7.34 0.93
CA GLY A 124 -1.45 7.08 1.56
C GLY A 124 -1.11 8.11 2.63
N VAL A 125 -1.27 9.41 2.33
CA VAL A 125 -1.01 10.50 3.27
C VAL A 125 -1.95 10.45 4.47
N LEU A 126 -3.27 10.29 4.26
CA LEU A 126 -4.25 10.25 5.34
C LEU A 126 -3.99 9.10 6.31
N VAL A 127 -3.62 7.92 5.79
CA VAL A 127 -3.33 6.76 6.61
C VAL A 127 -2.02 6.93 7.38
N SER A 128 -0.97 7.47 6.74
CA SER A 128 0.28 7.79 7.43
C SER A 128 0.08 8.77 8.59
N ILE A 129 -0.75 9.80 8.39
CA ILE A 129 -1.11 10.75 9.46
C ILE A 129 -1.89 10.03 10.57
N GLY A 130 -2.87 9.19 10.22
CA GLY A 130 -3.65 8.43 11.19
C GLY A 130 -2.79 7.48 12.03
N THR A 131 -1.87 6.75 11.41
CA THR A 131 -0.94 5.86 12.13
C THR A 131 0.03 6.64 13.00
N ALA A 132 0.50 7.80 12.56
CA ALA A 132 1.41 8.63 13.37
C ALA A 132 0.71 9.28 14.58
N LEU A 133 -0.58 9.59 14.47
CA LEU A 133 -1.34 10.23 15.55
C LEU A 133 -1.94 9.24 16.56
N PHE A 134 -2.22 8.00 16.14
CA PHE A 134 -2.99 7.03 16.93
C PHE A 134 -2.32 5.65 17.10
N GLY A 135 -1.14 5.43 16.52
CA GLY A 135 -0.33 4.21 16.67
C GLY A 135 0.84 4.41 17.62
#